data_AF-A0A966T640-F1
#
_entry.id   AF-A0A966T640-F1
#
_cell.length_a   1.000
_cell.length_b   1.000
_cell.length_c   1.000
_cell.angle_alpha   90.00
_cell.angle_beta   90.00
_cell.angle_gamma   90.00
#
_symmetry.space_group_name_H-M   'P 1'
#
loop_
_entity.id
_entity.type
_entity.pdbx_description
1 polymer ?
#
loop_
_entity_poly.entity_id
_entity_poly.type
_entity_poly.pdbx_seq_one_letter_code
_entity_poly.pdbx_strand_id
1 'polypeptide(L)'
;MRRSLREAMVGFTLIAAVGGAGLFWLWLQGITLASRTWRFSVNFADATGLAERSAVTYRGVLVGSVNSLRTTPTAVVAELEITD
;
A
#
# COMPACT_ATOMS: atom_id res chain seq x y z
N MET A 1 5.62 -20.27 45.53
CA MET A 1 4.84 -19.33 44.70
C MET A 1 5.66 -18.30 43.91
N ARG A 2 6.94 -18.00 44.23
CA ARG A 2 7.74 -16.97 43.52
C ARG A 2 8.37 -17.42 42.18
N ARG A 3 8.40 -18.74 41.91
CA ARG A 3 9.08 -19.34 40.74
C ARG A 3 8.21 -19.33 39.47
N SER A 4 6.92 -19.64 39.61
CA SER A 4 5.95 -19.59 38.49
C SER A 4 5.82 -18.19 37.90
N LEU A 5 5.91 -17.16 38.73
CA LEU A 5 5.83 -15.76 38.28
C LEU A 5 7.04 -15.37 37.41
N ARG A 6 8.23 -15.88 37.73
CA ARG A 6 9.45 -15.67 36.93
C ARG A 6 9.39 -16.43 35.61
N GLU A 7 8.97 -17.68 35.63
CA GLU A 7 8.84 -18.51 34.42
C GLU A 7 7.78 -17.93 33.45
N ALA A 8 6.66 -17.43 33.98
CA ALA A 8 5.65 -16.73 33.19
C ALA A 8 6.17 -15.41 32.61
N MET A 9 6.94 -14.63 33.37
CA MET A 9 7.55 -13.38 32.87
C MET A 9 8.51 -13.64 31.71
N VAL A 10 9.33 -14.70 31.77
CA VAL A 10 10.26 -15.04 30.69
C VAL A 10 9.50 -15.40 29.41
N GLY A 11 8.48 -16.25 29.52
CA GLY A 11 7.63 -16.58 28.38
C GLY A 11 6.94 -15.36 27.78
N PHE A 12 6.42 -14.48 28.63
CA PHE A 12 5.76 -13.25 28.20
C PHE A 12 6.73 -12.28 27.49
N THR A 13 7.95 -12.11 28.01
CA THR A 13 8.95 -11.26 27.35
C THR A 13 9.35 -11.77 25.98
N LEU A 14 9.41 -13.08 25.78
CA LEU A 14 9.70 -13.67 24.48
C LEU A 14 8.57 -13.38 23.47
N ILE A 15 7.32 -13.58 23.89
CA ILE A 15 6.14 -13.29 23.05
C ILE A 15 6.08 -11.79 22.74
N ALA A 16 6.33 -10.92 23.73
CA ALA A 16 6.34 -9.48 23.54
C ALA A 16 7.45 -9.04 22.58
N ALA A 17 8.63 -9.64 22.66
CA ALA A 17 9.73 -9.34 21.74
C ALA A 17 9.38 -9.73 20.30
N VAL A 18 8.86 -10.95 20.08
CA VAL A 18 8.49 -11.42 18.74
C VAL A 18 7.29 -10.65 18.18
N GLY A 19 6.25 -10.44 18.99
CA GLY A 19 5.07 -9.67 18.59
C GLY A 19 5.41 -8.21 18.32
N GLY A 20 6.21 -7.58 19.19
CA GLY A 20 6.66 -6.21 19.03
C GLY A 20 7.55 -6.03 17.81
N ALA A 21 8.52 -6.92 17.58
CA ALA A 21 9.37 -6.88 16.40
C ALA A 21 8.56 -7.09 15.10
N GLY A 22 7.62 -8.02 15.10
CA GLY A 22 6.72 -8.26 13.96
C GLY A 22 5.85 -7.05 13.65
N LEU A 23 5.20 -6.48 14.67
CA LEU A 23 4.40 -5.26 14.52
C LEU A 23 5.24 -4.08 14.03
N PHE A 24 6.44 -3.90 14.59
CA PHE A 24 7.35 -2.84 14.17
C PHE A 24 7.80 -3.01 12.72
N TRP A 25 8.08 -4.25 12.29
CA TRP A 25 8.41 -4.57 10.91
C TRP A 25 7.26 -4.26 9.95
N LEU A 26 6.04 -4.68 10.30
CA LEU A 26 4.84 -4.38 9.51
C LEU A 26 4.58 -2.88 9.40
N TRP A 27 4.87 -2.13 10.48
CA TRP A 27 4.76 -0.67 10.50
C TRP A 27 5.80 0.00 9.58
N LEU A 28 7.05 -0.47 9.59
CA LEU A 28 8.10 0.03 8.67
C LEU A 28 7.79 -0.27 7.20
N GLN A 29 7.15 -1.41 6.92
CA GLN A 29 6.70 -1.76 5.58
C GLN A 29 5.54 -0.86 5.10
N GLY A 30 4.93 -0.07 5.99
CA GLY A 30 3.83 0.83 5.66
C GLY A 30 2.57 0.09 5.23
N ILE A 31 2.34 -1.13 5.75
CA ILE A 31 1.17 -1.91 5.36
C ILE A 31 -0.09 -1.24 5.92
N THR A 32 -0.87 -0.67 5.02
CA THR A 32 -2.17 -0.05 5.32
C THR A 32 -3.25 -1.14 5.27
N LEU A 33 -3.68 -1.65 6.42
CA LEU A 33 -4.78 -2.63 6.47
C LEU A 33 -6.14 -2.05 6.05
N ALA A 34 -6.25 -0.72 5.97
CA ALA A 34 -7.49 0.00 5.70
C ALA A 34 -7.43 0.87 4.42
N SER A 35 -6.43 0.67 3.55
CA SER A 35 -6.37 1.45 2.32
C SER A 35 -7.51 1.05 1.39
N ARG A 36 -8.41 1.99 1.09
CA ARG A 36 -9.50 1.75 0.14
C ARG A 36 -8.97 2.01 -1.26
N THR A 37 -8.66 0.94 -1.96
CA THR A 37 -8.21 1.01 -3.35
C THR A 37 -9.41 1.18 -4.29
N TRP A 38 -9.44 2.27 -5.05
CA TRP A 38 -10.44 2.52 -6.09
C TRP A 38 -9.78 2.49 -7.47
N ARG A 39 -10.38 1.76 -8.41
CA ARG A 39 -9.91 1.69 -9.79
C ARG A 39 -10.81 2.51 -10.70
N PHE A 40 -10.21 3.38 -11.49
CA PHE A 40 -10.91 4.21 -12.47
C PHE A 40 -10.26 4.03 -13.84
N SER A 41 -11.09 3.94 -14.88
CA SER A 41 -10.64 3.91 -16.27
C SER A 41 -10.92 5.25 -16.92
N VAL A 42 -9.88 5.88 -17.46
CA VAL A 42 -9.96 7.20 -18.10
C VAL A 42 -9.49 7.09 -19.54
N ASN A 43 -10.27 7.69 -20.45
CA ASN A 43 -9.95 7.74 -21.87
C ASN A 43 -9.25 9.06 -22.18
N PHE A 44 -8.00 8.99 -22.59
CA PHE A 44 -7.23 10.12 -23.07
C PHE A 44 -7.23 10.17 -24.59
N ALA A 45 -7.44 11.36 -25.16
CA ALA A 45 -7.31 11.58 -26.60
C ALA A 45 -5.84 11.50 -27.07
N ASP A 46 -4.91 11.92 -26.20
CA ASP A 46 -3.47 11.81 -26.38
C ASP A 46 -2.84 11.51 -25.00
N ALA A 47 -1.97 10.50 -24.94
CA ALA A 47 -1.26 10.08 -23.74
C ALA A 47 0.26 9.99 -23.98
N THR A 48 0.78 10.82 -24.88
CA THR A 48 2.22 10.89 -25.15
C THR A 48 2.99 11.19 -23.86
N GLY A 49 3.90 10.27 -23.48
CA GLY A 49 4.70 10.38 -22.26
C GLY A 49 4.07 9.76 -21.00
N LEU A 50 2.85 9.24 -21.09
CA LEU A 50 2.24 8.43 -20.02
C LEU A 50 2.79 7.01 -20.09
N ALA A 51 3.34 6.53 -18.99
CA ALA A 51 3.87 5.18 -18.84
C ALA A 51 3.18 4.41 -17.71
N GLU A 52 3.28 3.09 -17.73
CA GLU A 52 2.87 2.26 -16.59
C GLU A 52 3.63 2.70 -15.34
N ARG A 53 2.95 2.72 -14.18
CA ARG A 53 3.46 3.23 -12.90
C ARG A 53 3.68 4.74 -12.83
N SER A 54 3.17 5.52 -13.78
CA SER A 54 3.17 6.98 -13.66
C SER A 54 2.40 7.43 -12.42
N ALA A 55 2.95 8.42 -11.72
CA ALA A 55 2.32 9.01 -10.53
C ALA A 55 1.01 9.72 -10.90
N VAL A 56 -0.07 9.39 -10.19
CA VAL A 56 -1.35 10.09 -10.30
C VAL A 56 -1.41 11.13 -9.20
N THR A 57 -1.47 12.41 -9.58
CA THR A 57 -1.55 13.52 -8.63
C THR A 57 -2.90 14.22 -8.70
N TYR A 58 -3.54 14.44 -7.56
CA TYR A 58 -4.71 15.30 -7.43
C TYR A 58 -4.32 16.59 -6.72
N ARG A 59 -4.45 17.73 -7.40
CA ARG A 59 -4.08 19.06 -6.86
C ARG A 59 -2.65 19.13 -6.29
N GLY A 60 -1.72 18.39 -6.89
CA GLY A 60 -0.32 18.32 -6.47
C GLY A 60 -0.02 17.28 -5.38
N VAL A 61 -1.01 16.57 -4.87
CA VAL A 61 -0.82 15.45 -3.92
C VAL A 61 -0.80 14.13 -4.68
N LEU A 62 0.20 13.29 -4.42
CA LEU A 62 0.25 11.92 -4.95
C LEU A 62 -0.89 11.10 -4.34
N VAL A 63 -1.82 10.64 -5.17
CA VAL A 63 -3.00 9.87 -4.74
C VAL A 63 -2.98 8.43 -5.25
N GLY A 64 -2.01 8.07 -6.09
CA GLY A 64 -1.87 6.70 -6.58
C GLY A 64 -0.97 6.58 -7.80
N SER A 65 -1.18 5.52 -8.58
CA SER A 65 -0.37 5.20 -9.75
C SER A 65 -1.19 4.62 -10.89
N VAL A 66 -0.71 4.80 -12.12
CA VAL A 66 -1.27 4.15 -13.31
C VAL A 66 -0.91 2.67 -13.29
N ASN A 67 -1.91 1.81 -13.28
CA ASN A 67 -1.72 0.35 -13.26
C ASN A 67 -1.39 -0.17 -14.66
N SER A 68 -2.19 0.20 -15.66
CA SER A 68 -2.02 -0.27 -17.04
C SER A 68 -2.43 0.78 -18.07
N LEU A 69 -1.81 0.72 -19.24
CA LEU A 69 -2.12 1.57 -20.39
C LEU A 69 -2.49 0.69 -21.59
N ARG A 70 -3.65 0.96 -22.19
CA ARG A 70 -4.12 0.28 -23.38
C ARG A 70 -4.46 1.29 -24.47
N THR A 71 -3.63 1.31 -25.51
CA THR A 71 -3.89 2.10 -26.71
C THR A 71 -4.99 1.43 -27.54
N THR A 72 -6.11 2.14 -27.74
CA THR A 72 -7.14 1.75 -28.71
C THR A 72 -7.12 2.71 -29.91
N PRO A 73 -7.67 2.33 -31.08
CA PRO A 73 -7.61 3.17 -32.29
C PRO A 73 -8.26 4.55 -32.15
N THR A 74 -9.11 4.73 -31.14
CA THR A 74 -9.88 5.95 -30.88
C THR A 74 -9.40 6.72 -29.65
N ALA A 75 -8.77 6.06 -28.68
CA ALA A 75 -8.30 6.68 -27.44
C ALA A 75 -7.24 5.83 -26.73
N VAL A 76 -6.44 6.44 -25.86
CA VAL A 76 -5.60 5.72 -24.90
C VAL A 76 -6.38 5.53 -23.61
N VAL A 77 -6.68 4.28 -23.28
CA VAL A 77 -7.37 3.90 -22.04
C VAL A 77 -6.31 3.69 -20.97
N ALA A 78 -6.33 4.50 -19.91
CA ALA A 78 -5.47 4.31 -18.75
C ALA A 78 -6.30 3.80 -17.56
N GLU A 79 -5.82 2.75 -16.91
CA GLU A 79 -6.38 2.27 -15.65
C GLU A 79 -5.58 2.88 -14.50
N LEU A 80 -6.25 3.70 -13.70
CA LEU A 80 -5.67 4.37 -12.55
C LEU A 80 -6.11 3.68 -11.26
N GLU A 81 -5.16 3.51 -10.36
CA GLU A 81 -5.41 3.04 -9.01
C GLU A 81 -5.19 4.19 -8.04
N ILE A 82 -6.21 4.51 -7.24
CA ILE A 82 -6.16 5.53 -6.20
C ILE A 82 -6.29 4.83 -4.85
N THR A 83 -5.40 5.18 -3.94
CA THR A 83 -5.36 4.68 -2.57
C THR A 83 -5.78 5.80 -1.63
N ASP A 84 -6.84 5.57 -0.85
CA ASP A 84 -7.25 6.45 0.26
C ASP A 84 -6.39 6.21 1.51
#